data_AF-A0A2R6CUZ6-F1
#
_entry.id   AF-A0A2R6CUZ6-F1
#
_cell.length_a   1.000
_cell.length_b   1.000
_cell.length_c   1.000
_cell.angle_alpha   90.00
_cell.angle_beta   90.00
_cell.angle_gamma   90.00
#
_symmetry.space_group_name_H-M   'P 1'
#
loop_
_entity.id
_entity.type
_entity.pdbx_description
1 polymer ?
#
loop_
_entity_poly.entity_id
_entity_poly.type
_entity_poly.pdbx_seq_one_letter_code
_entity_poly.pdbx_strand_id
1 'polypeptide(L)'
;MSRVQSERALSPVVGVVLLVAITVVLAGLGAAVAFDLTQKKEPAPEVVLDLEETPDPVAHEFELENGDVLRGEKIEFRGTADERPFSGRLAAGETATVYPIEERVRVVWFGEHGTSYVLATFEPDPALPDADEGCNWVEAETGGATSSVTVDVVVDCDVETAGDVDVVNPGVVIGDIDSYDNTIDIDDGTVYGTVDSNSAVDLDGATVAADVTAGGDVTITDESTVDGDVTTGSSGSIDIDGGSAVGGSLSAGDDIALDGVTVEGDIEGPDVDIDSSTVEGSVVGTSKVQLDGVTVTGDVYAPGGSFSCTDSTIDGQDCSSYTLQDPDDY
;
A
#
# COMPACT_ATOMS: atom_id res chain seq x y z
N MET A 1 -59.18 -18.26 57.03
CA MET A 1 -57.93 -18.94 57.39
C MET A 1 -56.79 -18.30 56.63
N SER A 2 -55.70 -17.98 57.34
CA SER A 2 -54.63 -17.04 57.00
C SER A 2 -53.92 -17.30 55.67
N ARG A 3 -53.67 -16.23 54.90
CA ARG A 3 -52.55 -16.18 53.95
C ARG A 3 -51.32 -15.68 54.71
N VAL A 4 -50.40 -16.60 54.96
CA VAL A 4 -49.05 -16.31 55.45
C VAL A 4 -48.31 -15.57 54.34
N GLN A 5 -47.94 -14.32 54.58
CA GLN A 5 -46.93 -13.64 53.76
C GLN A 5 -45.60 -14.32 54.05
N SER A 6 -45.07 -15.07 53.09
CA SER A 6 -43.67 -15.49 53.13
C SER A 6 -42.80 -14.27 52.88
N GLU A 7 -42.43 -13.57 53.95
CA GLU A 7 -41.19 -12.79 53.97
C GLU A 7 -40.05 -13.80 53.80
N ARG A 8 -39.61 -13.98 52.55
CA ARG A 8 -38.39 -14.75 52.26
C ARG A 8 -37.23 -13.92 52.80
N ALA A 9 -36.81 -14.25 54.01
CA ALA A 9 -35.55 -13.79 54.56
C ALA A 9 -34.44 -14.23 53.59
N LEU A 10 -33.88 -13.29 52.85
CA LEU A 10 -32.65 -13.52 52.11
C LEU A 10 -31.61 -13.93 53.15
N SER A 11 -31.08 -15.16 53.01
CA SER A 11 -30.02 -15.66 53.87
C SER A 11 -28.86 -14.66 53.83
N PRO A 12 -28.34 -14.19 54.99
CA PRO A 12 -27.23 -13.25 55.06
C PRO A 12 -26.02 -13.64 54.19
N VAL A 13 -25.82 -14.94 53.99
CA VAL A 13 -24.74 -15.49 53.16
C VAL A 13 -24.93 -15.16 51.67
N VAL A 14 -26.16 -15.19 51.17
CA VAL A 14 -26.47 -14.86 49.77
C VAL A 14 -26.29 -13.36 49.50
N GLY A 15 -26.64 -12.52 50.48
CA GLY A 15 -26.43 -11.08 50.39
C GLY A 15 -24.94 -10.69 50.29
N VAL A 16 -24.07 -11.37 51.04
CA VAL A 16 -22.62 -11.11 51.00
C VAL A 16 -22.00 -11.52 49.67
N VAL A 17 -22.35 -12.70 49.14
CA VAL A 17 -21.83 -13.15 47.85
C VAL A 17 -22.26 -12.21 46.72
N LEU A 18 -23.51 -11.76 46.73
CA LEU A 18 -24.01 -10.80 45.74
C LEU A 18 -23.29 -9.45 45.84
N LEU A 19 -23.05 -8.95 47.06
CA LEU A 19 -22.36 -7.68 47.28
C LEU A 19 -20.90 -7.73 46.82
N VAL A 20 -20.19 -8.85 47.07
CA VAL A 20 -18.84 -9.06 46.57
C VAL A 20 -18.84 -9.10 45.03
N ALA A 21 -19.77 -9.83 44.42
CA ALA A 21 -19.88 -9.90 42.96
C ALA A 21 -20.09 -8.51 42.33
N ILE A 22 -21.00 -7.70 42.88
CA ILE A 22 -21.24 -6.33 42.42
C ILE A 22 -19.99 -5.46 42.62
N THR A 23 -19.31 -5.58 43.76
CA THR A 23 -18.10 -4.80 44.05
C THR A 23 -16.96 -5.13 43.09
N VAL A 24 -16.78 -6.41 42.75
CA VAL A 24 -15.77 -6.84 41.77
C VAL A 24 -16.08 -6.29 40.38
N VAL A 25 -17.35 -6.35 39.95
CA VAL A 25 -17.76 -5.79 38.65
C VAL A 25 -17.56 -4.27 38.62
N LEU A 26 -17.98 -3.56 39.67
CA LEU A 26 -17.81 -2.09 39.76
C LEU A 26 -16.34 -1.68 39.85
N ALA A 27 -15.51 -2.44 40.56
CA ALA A 27 -14.07 -2.19 40.63
C ALA A 27 -13.39 -2.42 39.27
N GLY A 28 -13.80 -3.46 38.53
CA GLY A 28 -13.32 -3.70 37.17
C GLY A 28 -13.68 -2.58 36.21
N LEU A 29 -14.94 -2.12 36.23
CA LEU A 29 -15.39 -0.98 35.42
C LEU A 29 -14.70 0.33 35.83
N GLY A 30 -14.53 0.57 37.13
CA GLY A 30 -13.83 1.74 37.65
C GLY A 30 -12.35 1.75 37.27
N ALA A 31 -11.69 0.59 37.28
CA ALA A 31 -10.32 0.46 36.82
C ALA A 31 -10.19 0.78 35.32
N ALA A 32 -11.06 0.24 34.47
CA ALA A 32 -11.05 0.51 33.03
C ALA A 32 -11.15 2.01 32.71
N VAL A 33 -12.09 2.72 33.34
CA VAL A 33 -12.25 4.18 33.17
C VAL A 33 -11.06 4.96 33.74
N ALA A 34 -10.51 4.53 34.87
CA ALA A 34 -9.34 5.18 35.46
C ALA A 34 -8.09 5.02 34.57
N PHE A 35 -7.89 3.84 33.97
CA PHE A 35 -6.80 3.60 33.03
C PHE A 35 -6.93 4.45 31.77
N ASP A 36 -8.14 4.59 31.23
CA ASP A 36 -8.44 5.44 30.07
C ASP A 36 -8.11 6.92 30.34
N LEU A 37 -8.43 7.43 31.52
CA LEU A 37 -8.13 8.81 31.93
C LEU A 37 -6.64 9.07 32.25
N THR A 38 -5.85 8.03 32.48
CA THR A 38 -4.41 8.15 32.77
C THR A 38 -3.51 8.01 31.54
N GLN A 39 -4.06 7.59 30.41
CA GLN A 39 -3.30 7.52 29.16
C GLN A 39 -3.06 8.95 28.64
N LYS A 40 -1.79 9.35 28.59
CA LYS A 40 -1.41 10.62 27.96
C LYS A 40 -1.66 10.48 26.46
N LYS A 41 -2.58 11.27 25.92
CA LYS A 41 -2.76 11.37 24.47
C LYS A 41 -1.46 11.88 23.85
N GLU A 42 -0.97 11.20 22.84
CA GLU A 42 0.16 11.64 22.03
C GLU A 42 -0.25 12.94 21.31
N PRO A 43 0.55 14.02 21.38
CA PRO A 43 0.26 15.21 20.59
C PRO A 43 0.43 14.91 19.09
N ALA A 44 -0.37 15.58 18.25
CA ALA A 44 -0.19 15.53 16.80
C ALA A 44 1.17 16.14 16.40
N PRO A 45 1.79 15.66 15.30
CA PRO A 45 2.98 16.30 14.73
C PRO A 45 2.65 17.74 14.27
N GLU A 46 3.63 18.64 14.38
CA GLU A 46 3.51 20.00 13.87
C GLU A 46 4.08 20.06 12.46
N VAL A 47 3.22 20.20 11.45
CA VAL A 47 3.59 20.21 10.03
C VAL A 47 2.91 21.31 9.23
N VAL A 48 3.52 21.68 8.12
CA VAL A 48 2.96 22.50 7.05
C VAL A 48 2.96 21.64 5.79
N LEU A 49 1.78 21.43 5.23
CA LEU A 49 1.54 20.54 4.11
C LEU A 49 0.95 21.34 2.95
N ASP A 50 1.37 21.03 1.74
CA ASP A 50 0.79 21.59 0.52
C ASP A 50 0.39 20.48 -0.46
N LEU A 51 -0.51 20.83 -1.39
CA LEU A 51 -0.98 19.95 -2.45
C LEU A 51 -1.08 20.76 -3.74
N GLU A 52 -0.18 20.52 -4.68
CA GLU A 52 -0.08 21.24 -5.94
C GLU A 52 -0.53 20.38 -7.13
N GLU A 53 -1.13 21.02 -8.14
CA GLU A 53 -1.50 20.35 -9.40
C GLU A 53 -0.24 20.03 -10.22
N THR A 54 -0.15 18.83 -10.78
CA THR A 54 0.92 18.47 -11.72
C THR A 54 0.50 18.75 -13.18
N PRO A 55 1.39 18.57 -14.18
CA PRO A 55 0.99 18.62 -15.58
C PRO A 55 -0.04 17.54 -15.97
N ASP A 56 -0.08 16.42 -15.25
CA ASP A 56 -1.19 15.47 -15.32
C ASP A 56 -2.30 16.00 -14.40
N PRO A 57 -3.49 16.31 -14.95
CA PRO A 57 -4.54 16.93 -14.16
C PRO A 57 -5.17 15.99 -13.11
N VAL A 58 -4.93 14.67 -13.18
CA VAL A 58 -5.40 13.73 -12.16
C VAL A 58 -4.38 13.58 -11.02
N ALA A 59 -3.09 13.64 -11.33
CA ALA A 59 -2.01 13.57 -10.35
C ALA A 59 -1.72 14.92 -9.68
N HIS A 60 -1.53 14.89 -8.37
CA HIS A 60 -1.16 16.05 -7.55
C HIS A 60 0.15 15.75 -6.80
N GLU A 61 0.99 16.77 -6.64
CA GLU A 61 2.20 16.68 -5.84
C GLU A 61 1.88 17.11 -4.40
N PHE A 62 1.99 16.18 -3.46
CA PHE A 62 1.89 16.46 -2.03
C PHE A 62 3.26 16.78 -1.46
N GLU A 63 3.43 17.95 -0.84
CA GLU A 63 4.70 18.38 -0.23
C GLU A 63 4.57 18.55 1.29
N LEU A 64 5.52 17.98 2.04
CA LEU A 64 5.78 18.40 3.41
C LEU A 64 6.69 19.61 3.40
N GLU A 65 6.16 20.83 3.35
CA GLU A 65 7.00 22.05 3.29
C GLU A 65 7.91 22.21 4.53
N ASN A 66 7.37 21.89 5.72
CA ASN A 66 8.06 22.10 6.99
C ASN A 66 7.45 21.28 8.13
N GLY A 67 8.25 21.02 9.18
CA GLY A 67 7.76 20.45 10.44
C GLY A 67 8.40 19.13 10.82
N ASP A 68 7.67 18.35 11.61
CA ASP A 68 8.05 17.01 12.01
C ASP A 68 8.03 16.04 10.82
N VAL A 69 8.95 15.07 10.81
CA VAL A 69 8.96 13.97 9.82
C VAL A 69 7.70 13.13 9.99
N LEU A 70 6.98 12.91 8.89
CA LEU A 70 5.85 12.01 8.83
C LEU A 70 6.34 10.59 8.51
N ARG A 71 5.63 9.59 9.04
CA ARG A 71 5.87 8.19 8.70
C ARG A 71 4.63 7.61 8.04
N GLY A 72 4.81 6.95 6.90
CA GLY A 72 3.74 6.42 6.06
C GLY A 72 2.78 5.53 6.83
N GLU A 73 3.30 4.67 7.71
CA GLU A 73 2.48 3.75 8.52
C GLU A 73 1.55 4.45 9.52
N LYS A 74 1.74 5.76 9.74
CA LYS A 74 0.93 6.60 10.63
C LYS A 74 0.07 7.63 9.89
N ILE A 75 0.09 7.67 8.56
CA ILE A 75 -0.66 8.64 7.77
C ILE A 75 -1.66 7.92 6.87
N GLU A 76 -2.85 8.51 6.69
CA GLU A 76 -3.80 8.14 5.65
C GLU A 76 -4.25 9.40 4.90
N PHE A 77 -4.33 9.29 3.57
CA PHE A 77 -4.87 10.27 2.64
C PHE A 77 -6.27 9.82 2.26
N ARG A 78 -7.29 10.39 2.90
CA ARG A 78 -8.67 10.00 2.62
C ARG A 78 -9.20 10.78 1.45
N GLY A 79 -9.76 10.10 0.46
CA GLY A 79 -10.28 10.70 -0.78
C GLY A 79 -9.27 10.69 -1.94
N THR A 80 -8.22 9.87 -1.84
CA THR A 80 -7.25 9.59 -2.91
C THR A 80 -7.34 8.12 -3.32
N ALA A 81 -6.88 7.79 -4.53
CA ALA A 81 -6.82 6.43 -5.06
C ALA A 81 -5.97 5.52 -4.16
N ASP A 82 -4.77 5.97 -3.81
CA ASP A 82 -3.96 5.37 -2.76
C ASP A 82 -4.15 6.16 -1.46
N GLU A 83 -4.67 5.50 -0.41
CA GLU A 83 -4.76 6.13 0.92
C GLU A 83 -3.40 6.21 1.64
N ARG A 84 -2.36 5.52 1.14
CA ARG A 84 -1.01 5.47 1.70
C ARG A 84 0.06 5.60 0.59
N PRO A 85 0.10 6.75 -0.11
CA PRO A 85 1.00 7.03 -1.25
C PRO A 85 2.50 7.00 -0.94
N PHE A 86 2.89 6.68 0.29
CA PHE A 86 4.27 6.41 0.67
C PHE A 86 4.31 5.47 1.87
N SER A 87 5.13 4.42 1.79
CA SER A 87 5.36 3.45 2.87
C SER A 87 6.46 3.90 3.85
N GLY A 88 7.35 4.80 3.40
CA GLY A 88 8.53 5.25 4.13
C GLY A 88 8.34 6.47 5.05
N ARG A 89 9.37 7.31 5.14
CA ARG A 89 9.33 8.59 5.86
C ARG A 89 9.21 9.73 4.86
N LEU A 90 8.44 10.75 5.22
CA LEU A 90 8.39 12.00 4.48
C LEU A 90 8.92 13.13 5.37
N ALA A 91 10.01 13.75 4.94
CA ALA A 91 10.69 14.86 5.60
C ALA A 91 10.44 16.19 4.87
N ALA A 92 10.85 17.29 5.51
CA ALA A 92 10.60 18.61 4.96
C ALA A 92 11.30 18.81 3.59
N GLY A 93 10.53 19.23 2.59
CA GLY A 93 10.93 19.40 1.19
C GLY A 93 10.91 18.12 0.36
N GLU A 94 10.45 16.99 0.91
CA GLU A 94 10.16 15.77 0.15
C GLU A 94 8.70 15.80 -0.33
N THR A 95 8.46 15.20 -1.49
CA THR A 95 7.16 15.15 -2.15
C THR A 95 6.68 13.71 -2.36
N ALA A 96 5.38 13.54 -2.57
CA ALA A 96 4.76 12.28 -2.98
C ALA A 96 3.65 12.56 -3.99
N THR A 97 3.47 11.68 -4.97
CA THR A 97 2.35 11.78 -5.91
C THR A 97 1.08 11.25 -5.26
N VAL A 98 -0.02 11.97 -5.43
CA VAL A 98 -1.34 11.52 -4.97
C VAL A 98 -2.38 11.73 -6.07
N TYR A 99 -3.39 10.87 -6.11
CA TYR A 99 -4.46 10.93 -7.09
C TYR A 99 -5.79 11.17 -6.37
N PRO A 100 -6.25 12.43 -6.22
CA PRO A 100 -7.54 12.72 -5.64
C PRO A 100 -8.66 12.07 -6.46
N ILE A 101 -9.49 11.27 -5.80
CA ILE A 101 -10.71 10.68 -6.38
C ILE A 101 -11.98 11.31 -5.78
N GLU A 102 -11.83 12.09 -4.71
CA GLU A 102 -12.90 12.89 -4.11
C GLU A 102 -12.56 14.40 -4.16
N GLU A 103 -13.61 15.24 -4.13
CA GLU A 103 -13.48 16.72 -4.02
C GLU A 103 -12.85 17.17 -2.68
N ARG A 104 -12.61 16.26 -1.73
CA ARG A 104 -12.04 16.59 -0.42
C ARG A 104 -11.06 15.54 0.05
N VAL A 105 -9.77 15.90 0.01
CA VAL A 105 -8.69 15.08 0.54
C VAL A 105 -8.40 15.46 1.99
N ARG A 106 -8.28 14.48 2.89
CA ARG A 106 -7.89 14.69 4.29
C ARG A 106 -6.66 13.88 4.65
N VAL A 107 -5.63 14.57 5.12
CA VAL A 107 -4.43 13.93 5.69
C VAL A 107 -4.69 13.67 7.17
N VAL A 108 -4.76 12.39 7.54
CA VAL A 108 -5.06 11.94 8.90
C VAL A 108 -3.83 11.25 9.47
N TRP A 109 -3.38 11.69 10.65
CA TRP A 109 -2.31 11.04 11.39
C TRP A 109 -2.86 10.20 12.54
N PHE A 110 -2.27 9.02 12.75
CA PHE A 110 -2.61 8.06 13.79
C PHE A 110 -1.48 7.94 14.81
N GLY A 111 -1.79 8.33 16.04
CA GLY A 111 -0.92 8.17 17.19
C GLY A 111 -1.18 6.87 17.94
N GLU A 112 -0.43 6.67 19.00
CA GLU A 112 -0.62 5.51 19.88
C GLU A 112 -1.99 5.55 20.58
N HIS A 113 -2.42 4.37 21.05
CA HIS A 113 -3.63 4.19 21.85
C HIS A 113 -4.92 4.70 21.17
N GLY A 114 -4.99 4.63 19.83
CA GLY A 114 -6.16 5.01 19.04
C GLY A 114 -6.41 6.51 18.98
N THR A 115 -5.38 7.33 19.20
CA THR A 115 -5.46 8.77 18.95
C THR A 115 -5.32 9.04 17.45
N SER A 116 -6.14 9.96 16.91
CA SER A 116 -6.02 10.40 15.52
C SER A 116 -6.32 11.88 15.38
N TYR A 117 -5.68 12.51 14.40
CA TYR A 117 -5.72 13.94 14.16
C TYR A 117 -5.75 14.22 12.66
N VAL A 118 -6.61 15.12 12.21
CA VAL A 118 -6.56 15.64 10.84
C VAL A 118 -5.48 16.71 10.78
N LEU A 119 -4.42 16.47 10.00
CA LEU A 119 -3.31 17.40 9.84
C LEU A 119 -3.67 18.50 8.84
N ALA A 120 -4.29 18.13 7.72
CA ALA A 120 -4.73 19.06 6.69
C ALA A 120 -6.02 18.58 6.00
N THR A 121 -6.67 19.50 5.31
CA THR A 121 -7.79 19.21 4.41
C THR A 121 -7.62 20.05 3.17
N PHE A 122 -7.59 19.39 2.02
CA PHE A 122 -7.50 19.98 0.70
C PHE A 122 -8.83 19.80 -0.03
N GLU A 123 -9.11 20.70 -0.97
CA GLU A 123 -10.29 20.62 -1.84
C GLU A 123 -9.80 20.69 -3.29
N PRO A 124 -9.11 19.65 -3.80
CA PRO A 124 -8.66 19.59 -5.18
C PRO A 124 -9.86 19.49 -6.14
N ASP A 125 -9.64 19.81 -7.41
CA ASP A 125 -10.59 19.58 -8.50
C ASP A 125 -10.15 18.31 -9.26
N PRO A 126 -10.60 17.10 -8.84
CA PRO A 126 -10.12 15.86 -9.45
C PRO A 126 -10.57 15.79 -10.90
N ALA A 127 -9.62 15.84 -11.83
CA ALA A 127 -9.90 15.80 -13.27
C ALA A 127 -10.11 14.37 -13.81
N LEU A 128 -10.82 13.54 -13.04
CA LEU A 128 -11.13 12.15 -13.42
C LEU A 128 -12.03 12.09 -14.67
N PRO A 129 -11.92 11.03 -15.47
CA PRO A 129 -12.87 10.80 -16.56
C PRO A 129 -14.29 10.58 -16.02
N ASP A 130 -15.29 11.04 -16.78
CA ASP A 130 -16.69 10.78 -16.44
C ASP A 130 -16.96 9.25 -16.52
N ALA A 131 -17.53 8.68 -15.46
CA ALA A 131 -17.88 7.27 -15.42
C ALA A 131 -19.00 6.91 -16.42
N ASP A 132 -18.78 5.88 -17.22
CA ASP A 132 -19.78 5.27 -18.09
C ASP A 132 -20.68 4.32 -17.31
N GLU A 133 -20.07 3.57 -16.39
CA GLU A 133 -20.69 2.51 -15.60
C GLU A 133 -20.28 2.62 -14.11
N GLY A 134 -20.97 1.89 -13.24
CA GLY A 134 -20.65 1.84 -11.81
C GLY A 134 -21.03 0.50 -11.19
N CYS A 135 -21.11 0.40 -9.85
CA CYS A 135 -21.18 -0.89 -9.17
C CYS A 135 -22.28 -1.87 -9.60
N ASN A 136 -23.45 -1.38 -10.06
CA ASN A 136 -24.50 -2.28 -10.55
C ASN A 136 -24.10 -3.00 -11.86
N TRP A 137 -23.27 -2.37 -12.68
CA TRP A 137 -22.71 -2.97 -13.89
C TRP A 137 -21.67 -4.02 -13.52
N VAL A 138 -20.75 -3.70 -12.61
CA VAL A 138 -19.75 -4.65 -12.09
C VAL A 138 -20.43 -5.89 -11.51
N GLU A 139 -21.46 -5.72 -10.65
CA GLU A 139 -22.22 -6.84 -10.09
C GLU A 139 -22.87 -7.69 -11.19
N ALA A 140 -23.35 -7.07 -12.27
CA ALA A 140 -23.99 -7.77 -13.37
C ALA A 140 -22.99 -8.56 -14.24
N GLU A 141 -21.86 -7.96 -14.61
CA GLU A 141 -20.84 -8.59 -15.46
C GLU A 141 -20.09 -9.70 -14.73
N THR A 142 -19.76 -9.50 -13.45
CA THR A 142 -19.12 -10.53 -12.62
C THR A 142 -20.09 -11.62 -12.16
N GLY A 143 -21.39 -11.51 -12.46
CA GLY A 143 -22.42 -12.43 -11.96
C GLY A 143 -22.48 -12.47 -10.43
N GLY A 144 -22.28 -11.32 -9.77
CA GLY A 144 -22.16 -11.19 -8.33
C GLY A 144 -20.83 -11.72 -7.79
N ALA A 145 -19.72 -11.23 -8.34
CA ALA A 145 -18.34 -11.55 -7.93
C ALA A 145 -17.91 -13.01 -8.14
N THR A 146 -18.44 -13.70 -9.16
CA THR A 146 -18.12 -15.13 -9.41
C THR A 146 -17.59 -15.45 -10.80
N SER A 147 -17.64 -14.50 -11.73
CA SER A 147 -17.29 -14.69 -13.14
C SER A 147 -16.26 -13.67 -13.56
N SER A 148 -15.46 -14.02 -14.56
CA SER A 148 -14.49 -13.08 -15.14
C SER A 148 -15.20 -11.86 -15.73
N VAL A 149 -14.52 -10.71 -15.74
CA VAL A 149 -15.04 -9.44 -16.28
C VAL A 149 -13.99 -8.79 -17.17
N THR A 150 -14.45 -8.19 -18.27
CA THR A 150 -13.62 -7.33 -19.11
C THR A 150 -14.12 -5.89 -18.99
N VAL A 151 -13.26 -4.97 -18.58
CA VAL A 151 -13.54 -3.54 -18.46
C VAL A 151 -12.97 -2.82 -19.68
N ASP A 152 -13.85 -2.36 -20.57
CA ASP A 152 -13.51 -1.60 -21.79
C ASP A 152 -14.16 -0.20 -21.81
N VAL A 153 -14.56 0.28 -20.62
CA VAL A 153 -15.24 1.57 -20.36
C VAL A 153 -14.73 2.18 -19.06
N VAL A 154 -15.14 3.41 -18.73
CA VAL A 154 -14.83 4.02 -17.43
C VAL A 154 -15.81 3.51 -16.36
N VAL A 155 -15.31 2.85 -15.33
CA VAL A 155 -16.07 2.28 -14.21
C VAL A 155 -15.72 3.02 -12.92
N ASP A 156 -16.71 3.62 -12.27
CA ASP A 156 -16.60 4.17 -10.90
C ASP A 156 -17.19 3.17 -9.90
N CYS A 157 -16.35 2.19 -9.56
CA CYS A 157 -16.59 1.16 -8.55
C CYS A 157 -15.36 0.26 -8.40
N ASP A 158 -15.22 -0.33 -7.22
CA ASP A 158 -14.34 -1.47 -7.02
C ASP A 158 -14.79 -2.68 -7.85
N VAL A 159 -13.82 -3.38 -8.43
CA VAL A 159 -14.00 -4.59 -9.22
C VAL A 159 -13.55 -5.79 -8.41
N GLU A 160 -14.47 -6.39 -7.65
CA GLU A 160 -14.23 -7.60 -6.87
C GLU A 160 -14.82 -8.84 -7.57
N THR A 161 -14.01 -9.86 -7.83
CA THR A 161 -14.52 -11.12 -8.42
C THR A 161 -13.66 -12.35 -8.15
N ALA A 162 -14.31 -13.53 -8.17
CA ALA A 162 -13.65 -14.84 -8.18
C ALA A 162 -13.29 -15.34 -9.60
N GLY A 163 -13.34 -14.47 -10.61
CA GLY A 163 -12.89 -14.75 -11.99
C GLY A 163 -11.70 -13.89 -12.39
N ASP A 164 -11.28 -14.01 -13.64
CA ASP A 164 -10.23 -13.15 -14.20
C ASP A 164 -10.75 -11.70 -14.37
N VAL A 165 -9.86 -10.71 -14.28
CA VAL A 165 -10.19 -9.33 -14.59
C VAL A 165 -9.32 -8.87 -15.74
N ASP A 166 -9.94 -8.56 -16.87
CA ASP A 166 -9.25 -7.93 -18.00
C ASP A 166 -9.62 -6.44 -18.02
N VAL A 167 -8.65 -5.53 -18.05
CA VAL A 167 -8.88 -4.11 -18.32
C VAL A 167 -8.21 -3.80 -19.66
N VAL A 168 -9.00 -3.42 -20.66
CA VAL A 168 -8.49 -3.19 -22.02
C VAL A 168 -8.86 -1.80 -22.49
N ASN A 169 -7.97 -1.12 -23.20
CA ASN A 169 -8.23 0.22 -23.74
C ASN A 169 -9.60 0.35 -24.43
N PRO A 170 -10.44 1.34 -24.05
CA PRO A 170 -10.15 2.50 -23.19
C PRO A 170 -10.54 2.33 -21.71
N GLY A 171 -10.46 1.11 -21.17
CA GLY A 171 -10.87 0.76 -19.81
C GLY A 171 -10.18 1.58 -18.74
N VAL A 172 -10.99 2.14 -17.83
CA VAL A 172 -10.52 2.85 -16.64
C VAL A 172 -11.31 2.37 -15.43
N VAL A 173 -10.64 2.03 -14.33
CA VAL A 173 -11.26 1.74 -13.04
C VAL A 173 -10.94 2.88 -12.08
N ILE A 174 -11.98 3.49 -11.51
CA ILE A 174 -11.89 4.44 -10.39
C ILE A 174 -12.35 3.67 -9.15
N GLY A 175 -11.40 3.19 -8.36
CA GLY A 175 -11.60 2.18 -7.33
C GLY A 175 -10.57 1.05 -7.44
N ASP A 176 -10.71 0.06 -6.57
CA ASP A 176 -9.75 -1.05 -6.44
C ASP A 176 -10.14 -2.23 -7.34
N ILE A 177 -9.18 -3.08 -7.71
CA ILE A 177 -9.42 -4.37 -8.37
C ILE A 177 -8.97 -5.50 -7.44
N ASP A 178 -9.87 -6.43 -7.12
CA ASP A 178 -9.58 -7.65 -6.35
C ASP A 178 -10.02 -8.91 -7.13
N SER A 179 -9.05 -9.70 -7.58
CA SER A 179 -9.29 -11.06 -8.11
C SER A 179 -8.85 -12.13 -7.11
N TYR A 180 -9.84 -12.77 -6.48
CA TYR A 180 -9.57 -13.64 -5.35
C TYR A 180 -8.70 -14.86 -5.62
N ASP A 181 -8.63 -15.41 -6.82
CA ASP A 181 -7.89 -16.66 -7.09
C ASP A 181 -7.42 -16.74 -8.56
N ASN A 182 -7.58 -15.66 -9.34
CA ASN A 182 -7.31 -15.68 -10.79
C ASN A 182 -6.53 -14.45 -11.23
N THR A 183 -6.21 -14.38 -12.51
CA THR A 183 -5.30 -13.37 -13.04
C THR A 183 -5.99 -12.02 -13.22
N ILE A 184 -5.19 -10.97 -13.17
CA ILE A 184 -5.59 -9.63 -13.57
C ILE A 184 -4.67 -9.23 -14.72
N ASP A 185 -5.26 -8.93 -15.88
CA ASP A 185 -4.56 -8.56 -17.10
C ASP A 185 -4.99 -7.13 -17.48
N ILE A 186 -4.05 -6.18 -17.54
CA ILE A 186 -4.33 -4.76 -17.86
C ILE A 186 -3.54 -4.36 -19.10
N ASP A 187 -4.25 -4.22 -20.22
CA ASP A 187 -3.70 -3.87 -21.53
C ASP A 187 -4.13 -2.44 -21.93
N ASP A 188 -3.18 -1.50 -21.95
CA ASP A 188 -3.39 -0.08 -22.26
C ASP A 188 -4.52 0.55 -21.38
N GLY A 189 -4.66 0.07 -20.14
CA GLY A 189 -5.71 0.45 -19.18
C GLY A 189 -5.22 1.35 -18.04
N THR A 190 -6.15 1.93 -17.26
CA THR A 190 -5.81 2.74 -16.08
C THR A 190 -6.62 2.33 -14.85
N VAL A 191 -5.95 2.23 -13.71
CA VAL A 191 -6.58 1.93 -12.41
C VAL A 191 -6.20 3.02 -11.41
N TYR A 192 -7.20 3.76 -10.92
CA TYR A 192 -7.09 4.70 -9.81
C TYR A 192 -7.49 4.01 -8.50
N GLY A 193 -6.67 3.07 -8.06
CA GLY A 193 -6.83 2.26 -6.85
C GLY A 193 -5.77 1.16 -6.80
N THR A 194 -5.89 0.23 -5.86
CA THR A 194 -5.00 -0.93 -5.76
C THR A 194 -5.37 -2.03 -6.75
N VAL A 195 -4.40 -2.88 -7.08
CA VAL A 195 -4.61 -4.09 -7.88
C VAL A 195 -4.14 -5.29 -7.07
N ASP A 196 -5.09 -6.13 -6.65
CA ASP A 196 -4.84 -7.27 -5.78
C ASP A 196 -5.30 -8.58 -6.43
N SER A 197 -4.40 -9.54 -6.57
CA SER A 197 -4.70 -10.89 -7.06
C SER A 197 -4.05 -11.94 -6.19
N ASN A 198 -4.71 -13.09 -5.94
CA ASN A 198 -4.03 -14.26 -5.37
C ASN A 198 -3.32 -15.14 -6.43
N SER A 199 -3.42 -14.79 -7.72
CA SER A 199 -2.71 -15.40 -8.83
C SER A 199 -1.72 -14.39 -9.43
N ALA A 200 -1.68 -14.22 -10.76
CA ALA A 200 -0.70 -13.37 -11.42
C ALA A 200 -1.33 -12.04 -11.84
N VAL A 201 -0.51 -11.00 -11.98
CA VAL A 201 -0.90 -9.69 -12.51
C VAL A 201 0.00 -9.36 -13.69
N ASP A 202 -0.59 -9.11 -14.86
CA ASP A 202 0.11 -8.72 -16.08
C ASP A 202 -0.30 -7.29 -16.48
N LEU A 203 0.69 -6.39 -16.57
CA LEU A 203 0.53 -4.98 -16.95
C LEU A 203 1.26 -4.70 -18.27
N ASP A 204 0.54 -4.26 -19.31
CA ASP A 204 1.06 -3.98 -20.64
C ASP A 204 0.57 -2.59 -21.09
N GLY A 205 1.45 -1.59 -21.15
CA GLY A 205 1.06 -0.19 -21.42
C GLY A 205 0.09 0.42 -20.39
N ALA A 206 0.08 -0.09 -19.16
CA ALA A 206 -0.91 0.22 -18.13
C ALA A 206 -0.45 1.28 -17.12
N THR A 207 -1.41 1.92 -16.45
CA THR A 207 -1.15 2.81 -15.31
C THR A 207 -1.93 2.36 -14.08
N VAL A 208 -1.24 2.14 -12.96
CA VAL A 208 -1.82 1.85 -11.64
C VAL A 208 -1.37 2.91 -10.64
N ALA A 209 -2.33 3.61 -10.03
CA ALA A 209 -2.10 4.77 -9.16
C ALA A 209 -1.67 4.41 -7.72
N ALA A 210 -1.69 3.13 -7.37
CA ALA A 210 -1.42 2.62 -6.02
C ALA A 210 -0.61 1.31 -6.10
N ASP A 211 -0.68 0.49 -5.04
CA ASP A 211 0.03 -0.77 -4.92
C ASP A 211 -0.50 -1.87 -5.86
N VAL A 212 0.40 -2.77 -6.26
CA VAL A 212 0.09 -4.02 -6.96
C VAL A 212 0.52 -5.21 -6.09
N THR A 213 -0.43 -6.07 -5.73
CA THR A 213 -0.16 -7.31 -4.98
C THR A 213 -0.60 -8.53 -5.78
N ALA A 214 0.29 -9.51 -5.92
CA ALA A 214 0.00 -10.80 -6.54
C ALA A 214 0.34 -11.97 -5.60
N GLY A 215 -0.43 -13.05 -5.63
CA GLY A 215 -0.04 -14.30 -4.96
C GLY A 215 0.99 -15.12 -5.78
N GLY A 216 1.00 -14.91 -7.09
CA GLY A 216 1.90 -15.46 -8.10
C GLY A 216 2.80 -14.38 -8.70
N ASP A 217 3.04 -14.47 -10.00
CA ASP A 217 3.98 -13.60 -10.71
C ASP A 217 3.37 -12.22 -11.04
N VAL A 218 4.22 -11.20 -11.14
CA VAL A 218 3.86 -9.88 -11.68
C VAL A 218 4.73 -9.59 -12.88
N THR A 219 4.10 -9.27 -14.01
CA THR A 219 4.78 -8.87 -15.25
C THR A 219 4.40 -7.41 -15.58
N ILE A 220 5.37 -6.55 -15.86
CA ILE A 220 5.13 -5.12 -16.16
C ILE A 220 5.94 -4.70 -17.40
N THR A 221 5.25 -4.33 -18.48
CA THR A 221 5.86 -4.13 -19.80
C THR A 221 5.30 -2.91 -20.56
N ASP A 222 5.89 -2.59 -21.71
CA ASP A 222 5.49 -1.52 -22.65
C ASP A 222 5.21 -0.14 -22.01
N GLU A 223 6.18 0.40 -21.28
CA GLU A 223 6.10 1.72 -20.64
C GLU A 223 5.00 1.84 -19.56
N SER A 224 4.65 0.73 -18.89
CA SER A 224 3.69 0.72 -17.78
C SER A 224 4.21 1.48 -16.55
N THR A 225 3.29 2.01 -15.74
CA THR A 225 3.60 2.77 -14.51
C THR A 225 2.81 2.24 -13.31
N VAL A 226 3.50 1.95 -12.21
CA VAL A 226 2.90 1.66 -10.91
C VAL A 226 3.44 2.67 -9.90
N ASP A 227 2.58 3.51 -9.33
CA ASP A 227 3.07 4.56 -8.42
C ASP A 227 3.35 4.04 -7.00
N GLY A 228 2.72 2.93 -6.61
CA GLY A 228 2.92 2.27 -5.31
C GLY A 228 3.97 1.15 -5.31
N ASP A 229 3.91 0.32 -4.26
CA ASP A 229 4.74 -0.85 -4.08
C ASP A 229 4.24 -2.03 -4.95
N VAL A 230 5.16 -2.91 -5.38
CA VAL A 230 4.82 -4.16 -6.09
C VAL A 230 5.27 -5.35 -5.23
N THR A 231 4.32 -6.19 -4.84
CA THR A 231 4.56 -7.32 -3.95
C THR A 231 4.04 -8.63 -4.51
N THR A 232 4.83 -9.70 -4.41
CA THR A 232 4.37 -11.07 -4.74
C THR A 232 4.32 -12.01 -3.54
N GLY A 233 3.57 -13.11 -3.70
CA GLY A 233 3.54 -14.21 -2.74
C GLY A 233 4.86 -14.97 -2.66
N SER A 234 4.93 -15.97 -1.77
CA SER A 234 6.19 -16.68 -1.42
C SER A 234 6.89 -17.44 -2.55
N SER A 235 6.28 -17.52 -3.73
CA SER A 235 6.83 -18.18 -4.91
C SER A 235 6.58 -17.37 -6.19
N GLY A 236 6.18 -16.10 -6.04
CA GLY A 236 5.98 -15.21 -7.17
C GLY A 236 7.28 -14.53 -7.55
N SER A 237 7.41 -14.28 -8.83
CA SER A 237 8.49 -13.49 -9.43
C SER A 237 7.97 -12.15 -9.93
N ILE A 238 8.87 -11.16 -10.01
CA ILE A 238 8.58 -9.85 -10.59
C ILE A 238 9.46 -9.71 -11.84
N ASP A 239 8.84 -9.51 -13.01
CA ASP A 239 9.52 -9.25 -14.29
C ASP A 239 9.06 -7.89 -14.82
N ILE A 240 9.99 -6.93 -14.95
CA ILE A 240 9.68 -5.56 -15.40
C ILE A 240 10.62 -5.16 -16.52
N ASP A 241 10.06 -4.80 -17.67
CA ASP A 241 10.82 -4.35 -18.83
C ASP A 241 10.14 -3.18 -19.57
N GLY A 242 10.57 -2.92 -20.80
CA GLY A 242 9.82 -2.08 -21.72
C GLY A 242 9.85 -0.58 -21.40
N GLY A 243 10.79 -0.13 -20.56
CA GLY A 243 10.84 1.28 -20.13
C GLY A 243 9.85 1.64 -19.02
N SER A 244 9.28 0.64 -18.36
CA SER A 244 8.31 0.81 -17.28
C SER A 244 8.93 1.46 -16.02
N ALA A 245 8.06 1.98 -15.14
CA ALA A 245 8.46 2.64 -13.90
C ALA A 245 7.63 2.19 -12.70
N VAL A 246 8.30 2.05 -11.55
CA VAL A 246 7.67 1.79 -10.25
C VAL A 246 8.09 2.84 -9.22
N GLY A 247 7.13 3.57 -8.65
CA GLY A 247 7.36 4.60 -7.63
C GLY A 247 7.62 4.05 -6.23
N GLY A 248 7.19 2.82 -5.95
CA GLY A 248 7.43 2.13 -4.70
C GLY A 248 8.59 1.14 -4.71
N SER A 249 8.59 0.28 -3.70
CA SER A 249 9.52 -0.82 -3.52
C SER A 249 9.03 -2.09 -4.22
N LEU A 250 9.96 -2.99 -4.55
CA LEU A 250 9.67 -4.31 -5.09
C LEU A 250 9.96 -5.38 -4.04
N SER A 251 9.00 -6.27 -3.78
CA SER A 251 9.19 -7.42 -2.89
C SER A 251 8.72 -8.71 -3.54
N ALA A 252 9.65 -9.63 -3.80
CA ALA A 252 9.34 -10.92 -4.42
C ALA A 252 9.66 -12.13 -3.55
N GLY A 253 8.82 -13.17 -3.67
CA GLY A 253 9.05 -14.45 -3.02
C GLY A 253 10.12 -15.33 -3.68
N ASP A 254 10.39 -15.13 -4.98
CA ASP A 254 11.35 -15.92 -5.78
C ASP A 254 12.37 -15.06 -6.53
N ASP A 255 12.07 -14.61 -7.75
CA ASP A 255 13.00 -13.89 -8.63
C ASP A 255 12.54 -12.46 -8.88
N ILE A 256 13.47 -11.52 -9.04
CA ILE A 256 13.22 -10.18 -9.59
C ILE A 256 14.12 -10.01 -10.82
N ALA A 257 13.51 -9.75 -11.98
CA ALA A 257 14.18 -9.49 -13.24
C ALA A 257 13.77 -8.11 -13.77
N LEU A 258 14.74 -7.22 -14.04
CA LEU A 258 14.51 -5.85 -14.50
C LEU A 258 15.35 -5.54 -15.74
N ASP A 259 14.75 -5.03 -16.82
CA ASP A 259 15.50 -4.58 -18.02
C ASP A 259 15.03 -3.20 -18.53
N GLY A 260 15.88 -2.19 -18.35
CA GLY A 260 15.65 -0.85 -18.87
C GLY A 260 14.56 -0.06 -18.13
N VAL A 261 14.43 -0.23 -16.81
CA VAL A 261 13.34 0.33 -16.00
C VAL A 261 13.83 1.29 -14.90
N THR A 262 12.90 1.98 -14.24
CA THR A 262 13.17 2.82 -13.07
C THR A 262 12.36 2.33 -11.87
N VAL A 263 13.01 2.15 -10.72
CA VAL A 263 12.38 1.83 -9.43
C VAL A 263 12.82 2.87 -8.41
N GLU A 264 11.89 3.59 -7.79
CA GLU A 264 12.24 4.63 -6.81
C GLU A 264 12.48 4.06 -5.39
N GLY A 265 11.87 2.91 -5.07
CA GLY A 265 12.02 2.24 -3.77
C GLY A 265 13.15 1.20 -3.68
N ASP A 266 13.09 0.43 -2.58
CA ASP A 266 14.00 -0.69 -2.32
C ASP A 266 13.58 -1.93 -3.12
N ILE A 267 14.54 -2.82 -3.42
CA ILE A 267 14.29 -4.10 -4.12
C ILE A 267 14.68 -5.24 -3.19
N GLU A 268 13.73 -6.13 -2.88
CA GLU A 268 13.94 -7.27 -1.99
C GLU A 268 13.48 -8.58 -2.65
N GLY A 269 14.42 -9.51 -2.87
CA GLY A 269 14.12 -10.83 -3.42
C GLY A 269 15.19 -11.88 -3.11
N PRO A 270 14.91 -13.17 -3.32
CA PRO A 270 15.95 -14.19 -3.31
C PRO A 270 17.01 -14.02 -4.40
N ASP A 271 16.61 -14.06 -5.67
CA ASP A 271 17.51 -13.86 -6.81
C ASP A 271 17.11 -12.58 -7.55
N VAL A 272 18.03 -11.62 -7.62
CA VAL A 272 17.81 -10.32 -8.26
C VAL A 272 18.72 -10.17 -9.48
N ASP A 273 18.15 -9.92 -10.64
CA ASP A 273 18.83 -9.70 -11.92
C ASP A 273 18.36 -8.37 -12.53
N ILE A 274 19.27 -7.42 -12.67
CA ILE A 274 18.95 -6.05 -13.11
C ILE A 274 19.89 -5.65 -14.23
N ASP A 275 19.31 -5.28 -15.37
CA ASP A 275 19.99 -4.85 -16.57
C ASP A 275 19.53 -3.44 -16.96
N SER A 276 20.48 -2.57 -17.31
CA SER A 276 20.25 -1.23 -17.88
C SER A 276 19.24 -0.33 -17.15
N SER A 277 19.08 -0.51 -15.83
CA SER A 277 18.00 0.11 -15.03
C SER A 277 18.53 1.10 -13.97
N THR A 278 17.62 1.87 -13.38
CA THR A 278 17.90 2.77 -12.26
C THR A 278 17.08 2.37 -11.03
N VAL A 279 17.74 2.32 -9.86
CA VAL A 279 17.13 2.01 -8.56
C VAL A 279 17.49 3.14 -7.59
N GLU A 280 16.48 3.86 -7.09
CA GLU A 280 16.69 4.96 -6.13
C GLU A 280 16.66 4.53 -4.65
N GLY A 281 16.48 3.23 -4.40
CA GLY A 281 16.69 2.58 -3.11
C GLY A 281 17.90 1.64 -3.07
N SER A 282 17.85 0.69 -2.14
CA SER A 282 18.80 -0.39 -1.94
C SER A 282 18.37 -1.66 -2.68
N VAL A 283 19.31 -2.55 -2.96
CA VAL A 283 19.04 -3.86 -3.57
C VAL A 283 19.44 -4.97 -2.61
N VAL A 284 18.50 -5.82 -2.26
CA VAL A 284 18.67 -6.92 -1.29
C VAL A 284 18.36 -8.25 -1.98
N GLY A 285 19.41 -9.06 -2.15
CA GLY A 285 19.30 -10.44 -2.66
C GLY A 285 19.72 -11.45 -1.61
N THR A 286 18.83 -12.35 -1.19
CA THR A 286 19.19 -13.38 -0.17
C THR A 286 19.91 -14.59 -0.75
N SER A 287 19.86 -14.78 -2.06
CA SER A 287 20.52 -15.87 -2.79
C SER A 287 21.52 -15.34 -3.82
N LYS A 288 21.12 -14.45 -4.73
CA LYS A 288 22.00 -13.92 -5.80
C LYS A 288 21.63 -12.48 -6.16
N VAL A 289 22.63 -11.68 -6.54
CA VAL A 289 22.43 -10.36 -7.14
C VAL A 289 23.32 -10.20 -8.37
N GLN A 290 22.72 -9.84 -9.51
CA GLN A 290 23.37 -9.55 -10.77
C GLN A 290 22.98 -8.16 -11.24
N LEU A 291 23.98 -7.33 -11.57
CA LEU A 291 23.78 -5.98 -12.09
C LEU A 291 24.59 -5.77 -13.39
N ASP A 292 23.98 -5.39 -14.51
CA ASP A 292 24.68 -4.98 -15.73
C ASP A 292 24.21 -3.59 -16.21
N GLY A 293 25.09 -2.59 -16.18
CA GLY A 293 24.75 -1.24 -16.62
C GLY A 293 23.73 -0.52 -15.72
N VAL A 294 23.69 -0.86 -14.43
CA VAL A 294 22.69 -0.38 -13.46
C VAL A 294 23.21 0.81 -12.66
N THR A 295 22.31 1.73 -12.29
CA THR A 295 22.59 2.73 -11.25
C THR A 295 21.75 2.44 -10.00
N VAL A 296 22.41 2.18 -8.88
CA VAL A 296 21.78 2.02 -7.56
C VAL A 296 22.24 3.17 -6.68
N THR A 297 21.32 3.97 -6.15
CA THR A 297 21.66 5.09 -5.25
C THR A 297 21.93 4.62 -3.83
N GLY A 298 21.25 3.55 -3.38
CA GLY A 298 21.46 2.89 -2.10
C GLY A 298 22.59 1.86 -2.11
N ASP A 299 22.56 0.99 -1.11
CA ASP A 299 23.53 -0.10 -0.95
C ASP A 299 23.03 -1.40 -1.58
N VAL A 300 23.96 -2.32 -1.87
CA VAL A 300 23.66 -3.67 -2.33
C VAL A 300 24.04 -4.69 -1.25
N TYR A 301 23.07 -5.54 -0.92
CA TYR A 301 23.15 -6.56 0.12
C TYR A 301 23.03 -7.93 -0.52
N ALA A 302 24.08 -8.75 -0.45
CA ALA A 302 24.04 -10.12 -0.99
C ALA A 302 25.04 -11.05 -0.28
N PRO A 303 24.79 -12.37 -0.24
CA PRO A 303 25.73 -13.33 0.30
C PRO A 303 27.10 -13.27 -0.40
N GLY A 304 28.16 -13.55 0.37
CA GLY A 304 29.52 -13.56 -0.16
C GLY A 304 29.70 -14.52 -1.35
N GLY A 305 30.03 -13.97 -2.52
CA GLY A 305 30.27 -14.72 -3.75
C GLY A 305 29.03 -14.97 -4.62
N SER A 306 27.87 -14.44 -4.25
CA SER A 306 26.66 -14.45 -5.08
C SER A 306 26.31 -13.11 -5.72
N PHE A 307 27.21 -12.13 -5.58
CA PHE A 307 27.14 -10.84 -6.24
C PHE A 307 28.04 -10.80 -7.49
N SER A 308 27.48 -10.36 -8.61
CA SER A 308 28.25 -9.96 -9.78
C SER A 308 27.72 -8.65 -10.35
N CYS A 309 28.62 -7.76 -10.74
CA CYS A 309 28.25 -6.51 -11.40
C CYS A 309 29.18 -6.20 -12.58
N THR A 310 28.64 -5.55 -13.60
CA THR A 310 29.37 -5.05 -14.79
C THR A 310 28.84 -3.67 -15.14
N ASP A 311 29.72 -2.72 -15.42
CA ASP A 311 29.37 -1.36 -15.87
C ASP A 311 28.32 -0.61 -15.01
N SER A 312 28.15 -1.00 -13.74
CA SER A 312 27.19 -0.42 -12.80
C SER A 312 27.81 0.57 -11.80
N THR A 313 26.99 1.48 -11.28
CA THR A 313 27.31 2.42 -10.18
C THR A 313 26.44 2.11 -8.97
N ILE A 314 27.02 2.02 -7.78
CA ILE A 314 26.33 1.69 -6.52
C ILE A 314 26.78 2.67 -5.44
N ASP A 315 25.85 3.39 -4.81
CA ASP A 315 26.13 4.48 -3.84
C ASP A 315 27.23 5.44 -4.36
N GLY A 316 27.12 5.82 -5.63
CA GLY A 316 28.08 6.69 -6.32
C GLY A 316 29.48 6.08 -6.54
N GLN A 317 29.67 4.79 -6.31
CA GLN A 317 30.92 4.06 -6.53
C GLN A 317 30.82 3.16 -7.76
N ASP A 318 31.90 3.08 -8.55
CA ASP A 318 31.98 2.11 -9.64
C ASP A 318 31.94 0.69 -9.05
N CYS A 319 31.18 -0.21 -9.67
CA CYS A 319 31.05 -1.62 -9.32
C CYS A 319 32.39 -2.30 -8.98
N SER A 320 33.46 -2.02 -9.75
CA SER A 320 34.79 -2.60 -9.54
C SER A 320 35.48 -2.23 -8.21
N SER A 321 34.96 -1.19 -7.54
CA SER A 321 35.49 -0.64 -6.28
C SER A 321 34.51 -0.73 -5.11
N TYR A 322 33.26 -1.09 -5.38
CA TYR A 322 32.20 -1.20 -4.38
C TYR A 322 32.49 -2.34 -3.39
N THR A 323 32.11 -2.13 -2.13
CA THR A 323 32.22 -3.14 -1.06
C THR A 323 30.82 -3.62 -0.71
N LEU A 324 30.54 -4.89 -1.03
CA LEU A 324 29.26 -5.53 -0.77
C LEU A 324 28.92 -5.55 0.74
N GLN A 325 27.65 -5.26 1.07
CA GLN A 325 27.13 -5.33 2.43
C GLN A 325 26.60 -6.73 2.76
N ASP A 326 26.60 -7.09 4.04
CA ASP A 326 26.04 -8.35 4.53
C ASP A 326 24.51 -8.26 4.57
N PRO A 327 23.74 -9.20 3.99
CA PRO A 327 22.29 -9.22 4.08
C PRO A 327 21.72 -9.14 5.50
N ASP A 328 22.47 -9.60 6.51
CA ASP A 328 22.05 -9.52 7.92
C ASP A 328 22.13 -8.08 8.50
N ASP A 329 22.74 -7.13 7.78
CA ASP A 329 22.92 -5.73 8.19
C ASP A 329 21.87 -4.76 7.59
N TYR A 330 20.94 -5.27 6.78
CA TYR A 330 19.80 -4.51 6.26
C TYR A 330 18.73 -4.30 7.34
#